data_AF-A0A973F5I4-F1
#
_entry.id   AF-A0A973F5I4-F1
#
_cell.length_a   1.000
_cell.length_b   1.000
_cell.length_c   1.000
_cell.angle_alpha   90.00
_cell.angle_beta   90.00
_cell.angle_gamma   90.00
#
_symmetry.space_group_name_H-M   'P 1'
#
loop_
_entity.id
_entity.type
_entity.pdbx_description
1 polymer ?
#
loop_
_entity_poly.entity_id
_entity_poly.type
_entity_poly.pdbx_seq_one_letter_code
_entity_poly.pdbx_strand_id
1 'polypeptide(L)'
;MSETTQDAYLSGKETRLPERLSSINEIIEQKFSPKIEADQASYYRQIYSYKGSTFAFKGKEELPIYPTLNKSKTVILGEPPNWITKDEYARFEQVVRATQSQETTENHFLVNKTLLGVVDLAIHLGAVDPSLIALRQELREWKFSSHALELIDELLALNFIDDNNTISETANNNAEAIMLLHLLGDSSVDLLIRSKTQSLYTHLNDLREKQKEKIIEGVEPYDIKKVVCVHATRYMPESTTNGFCIPTTFDATRGKWLVNSVHTALQHKVTANTGGDWGEADFTLISPFESLVSSNGLPQVLFPVDTYWVQDPGKPFTFSDGTLVEPANSNIPTLYEQEGNVVRFKSEQFGPDHIKQLLEQQNEDERQLFANALDNIIEGVFDVYIENEKLEGIINIAHAHDIFTRYANEIKPQYQDLTYMLHKLTDKQNETDDMKIRIQKIIEEAGLGSARLPDVSEGDAVEGIVETIQLQIQKQLRAETNRVAVNYAIKSRGFEVQTGGYYEWGRDGQNDKKLRQLAACMGVEYALHSGTDHSKLINYVESATKAFTDNSQNLEYPHWYRYDPFYGEQIPRVDTKTLRALYASGLLTSRE
;
A
#
# COMPACT_ATOMS: atom_id res chain seq x y z
N MET A 1 -9.99 8.39 -17.91
CA MET A 1 -11.00 7.68 -18.72
C MET A 1 -11.22 6.25 -18.21
N SER A 2 -12.18 6.08 -17.31
CA SER A 2 -13.00 4.85 -17.13
C SER A 2 -14.36 5.24 -16.50
N GLU A 3 -14.89 6.40 -16.89
CA GLU A 3 -16.25 6.87 -16.56
C GLU A 3 -17.32 6.15 -17.41
N THR A 4 -16.90 5.38 -18.42
CA THR A 4 -17.79 4.77 -19.41
C THR A 4 -18.74 3.72 -18.85
N THR A 5 -18.37 3.00 -17.78
CA THR A 5 -19.27 2.01 -17.17
C THR A 5 -20.30 2.67 -16.25
N GLN A 6 -19.93 3.79 -15.60
CA GLN A 6 -20.81 4.53 -14.69
C GLN A 6 -21.87 5.32 -15.48
N ASP A 7 -21.47 5.94 -16.61
CA ASP A 7 -22.39 6.68 -17.48
C ASP A 7 -23.36 5.75 -18.25
N ALA A 8 -22.93 4.52 -18.58
CA ALA A 8 -23.79 3.55 -19.24
C ALA A 8 -24.99 3.13 -18.36
N TYR A 9 -24.77 2.93 -17.05
CA TYR A 9 -25.84 2.59 -16.10
C TYR A 9 -26.82 3.74 -15.87
N LEU A 10 -26.35 4.99 -15.83
CA LEU A 10 -27.18 6.17 -15.56
C LEU A 10 -28.03 6.61 -16.77
N SER A 11 -27.71 6.17 -17.99
CA SER A 11 -28.46 6.51 -19.21
C SER A 11 -29.70 5.63 -19.47
N GLY A 12 -29.94 4.62 -18.62
CA GLY A 12 -31.09 3.73 -18.71
C GLY A 12 -32.40 4.44 -18.37
N LYS A 13 -33.31 4.53 -19.35
CA LYS A 13 -34.71 4.98 -19.20
C LYS A 13 -35.31 4.51 -17.86
N GLU A 14 -36.01 5.39 -17.16
CA GLU A 14 -36.83 5.10 -15.96
C GLU A 14 -37.81 3.95 -16.23
N THR A 15 -37.36 2.71 -16.10
CA THR A 15 -38.21 1.54 -16.00
C THR A 15 -38.80 1.56 -14.59
N ARG A 16 -40.11 1.74 -14.48
CA ARG A 16 -40.83 1.55 -13.21
C ARG A 16 -40.50 0.17 -12.66
N LEU A 17 -39.73 0.13 -11.58
CA LEU A 17 -39.43 -1.08 -10.84
C LEU A 17 -40.75 -1.65 -10.25
N PRO A 18 -40.93 -2.98 -10.21
CA PRO A 18 -42.11 -3.61 -9.64
C PRO A 18 -42.29 -3.22 -8.15
N GLU A 19 -43.54 -3.17 -7.68
CA GLU A 19 -43.92 -2.63 -6.36
C GLU A 19 -43.32 -3.39 -5.15
N ARG A 20 -42.73 -4.58 -5.35
CA ARG A 20 -41.91 -5.26 -4.34
C ARG A 20 -41.02 -6.33 -4.99
N LEU A 21 -39.70 -6.19 -4.88
CA LEU A 21 -38.76 -7.28 -5.18
C LEU A 21 -38.77 -8.27 -4.01
N SER A 22 -38.69 -9.57 -4.29
CA SER A 22 -38.51 -10.60 -3.26
C SER A 22 -37.22 -10.33 -2.48
N SER A 23 -37.23 -10.57 -1.17
CA SER A 23 -36.02 -10.42 -0.35
C SER A 23 -34.98 -11.48 -0.74
N ILE A 24 -33.70 -11.20 -0.45
CA ILE A 24 -32.63 -12.18 -0.67
C ILE A 24 -32.96 -13.50 0.04
N ASN A 25 -33.41 -13.43 1.30
CA ASN A 25 -33.72 -14.62 2.09
C ASN A 25 -34.88 -15.44 1.51
N GLU A 26 -35.95 -14.80 1.04
CA GLU A 26 -37.07 -15.49 0.38
C GLU A 26 -36.61 -16.28 -0.86
N ILE A 27 -35.76 -15.67 -1.69
CA ILE A 27 -35.21 -16.31 -2.89
C ILE A 27 -34.35 -17.52 -2.50
N ILE A 28 -33.47 -17.35 -1.52
CA ILE A 28 -32.57 -18.42 -1.06
C ILE A 28 -33.35 -19.59 -0.45
N GLU A 29 -34.35 -19.32 0.41
CA GLU A 29 -35.21 -20.36 0.97
C GLU A 29 -35.90 -21.18 -0.12
N GLN A 30 -36.44 -20.50 -1.13
CA GLN A 30 -37.14 -21.14 -2.24
C GLN A 30 -36.20 -21.95 -3.15
N LYS A 31 -34.99 -21.43 -3.44
CA LYS A 31 -34.10 -21.97 -4.48
C LYS A 31 -33.09 -22.98 -3.95
N PHE A 32 -32.66 -22.83 -2.70
CA PHE A 32 -31.59 -23.63 -2.12
C PHE A 32 -31.96 -24.34 -0.81
N SER A 33 -33.09 -24.02 -0.19
CA SER A 33 -33.56 -24.66 1.05
C SER A 33 -32.44 -24.78 2.11
N PRO A 34 -31.86 -23.65 2.54
CA PRO A 34 -30.69 -23.66 3.40
C PRO A 34 -31.01 -24.30 4.76
N LYS A 35 -30.02 -24.95 5.35
CA LYS A 35 -30.03 -25.38 6.76
C LYS A 35 -28.82 -24.80 7.47
N ILE A 36 -28.93 -24.64 8.79
CA ILE A 36 -27.85 -24.10 9.62
C ILE A 36 -27.16 -25.24 10.37
N GLU A 37 -25.83 -25.25 10.34
CA GLU A 37 -24.99 -26.17 11.13
C GLU A 37 -23.91 -25.41 11.88
N ALA A 38 -23.64 -25.80 13.14
CA ALA A 38 -22.49 -25.27 13.87
C ALA A 38 -21.20 -25.98 13.43
N ASP A 39 -20.12 -25.23 13.26
CA ASP A 39 -18.78 -25.77 13.04
C ASP A 39 -18.07 -26.11 14.35
N GLN A 40 -16.85 -26.65 14.26
CA GLN A 40 -16.05 -27.06 15.42
C GLN A 40 -15.64 -25.89 16.33
N ALA A 41 -15.78 -24.65 15.86
CA ALA A 41 -15.57 -23.43 16.63
C ALA A 41 -16.89 -22.79 17.11
N SER A 42 -18.02 -23.48 16.95
CA SER A 42 -19.37 -23.04 17.31
C SER A 42 -19.92 -21.88 16.48
N TYR A 43 -19.32 -21.57 15.33
CA TYR A 43 -19.90 -20.62 14.37
C TYR A 43 -20.98 -21.28 13.55
N TYR A 44 -22.07 -20.56 13.28
CA TYR A 44 -23.15 -21.07 12.45
C TYR A 44 -22.81 -20.92 10.96
N ARG A 45 -23.08 -21.97 10.19
CA ARG A 45 -22.82 -22.06 8.75
C ARG A 45 -24.12 -22.39 8.02
N GLN A 46 -24.39 -21.64 6.96
CA GLN A 46 -25.48 -21.95 6.04
C GLN A 46 -25.04 -23.00 5.03
N ILE A 47 -25.78 -24.10 4.98
CA ILE A 47 -25.58 -25.21 4.06
C ILE A 47 -26.73 -25.19 3.05
N TYR A 48 -26.39 -24.91 1.79
CA TYR A 48 -27.32 -24.81 0.67
C TYR A 48 -27.43 -26.15 -0.05
N SER A 49 -28.59 -26.41 -0.67
CA SER A 49 -28.86 -27.63 -1.44
C SER A 49 -29.27 -27.30 -2.87
N TYR A 50 -28.64 -27.91 -3.87
CA TYR A 50 -28.98 -27.72 -5.29
C TYR A 50 -28.72 -28.98 -6.11
N LYS A 51 -29.76 -29.47 -6.81
CA LYS A 51 -29.70 -30.63 -7.73
C LYS A 51 -28.94 -31.85 -7.15
N GLY A 52 -29.19 -32.19 -5.88
CA GLY A 52 -28.58 -33.35 -5.22
C GLY A 52 -27.12 -33.16 -4.79
N SER A 53 -26.62 -31.93 -4.82
CA SER A 53 -25.37 -31.52 -4.19
C SER A 53 -25.65 -30.50 -3.09
N THR A 54 -24.74 -30.39 -2.14
CA THR A 54 -24.77 -29.33 -1.12
C THR A 54 -23.54 -28.45 -1.23
N PHE A 55 -23.62 -27.23 -0.70
CA PHE A 55 -22.47 -26.33 -0.65
C PHE A 55 -22.55 -25.36 0.52
N ALA A 56 -21.41 -24.82 0.93
CA ALA A 56 -21.31 -23.77 1.93
C ALA A 56 -20.20 -22.78 1.54
N PHE A 57 -20.39 -21.50 1.86
CA PHE A 57 -19.37 -20.48 1.67
C PHE A 57 -18.54 -20.30 2.94
N LYS A 58 -17.25 -20.01 2.78
CA LYS A 58 -16.30 -19.71 3.86
C LYS A 58 -15.38 -18.54 3.48
N GLY A 59 -14.89 -17.81 4.47
CA GLY A 59 -13.75 -16.92 4.26
C GLY A 59 -12.50 -17.69 3.83
N LYS A 60 -11.57 -17.03 3.13
CA LYS A 60 -10.35 -17.67 2.58
C LYS A 60 -9.52 -18.34 3.66
N GLU A 61 -9.42 -17.69 4.83
CA GLU A 61 -8.60 -18.13 5.97
C GLU A 61 -9.30 -19.12 6.91
N GLU A 62 -10.57 -19.43 6.66
CA GLU A 62 -11.34 -20.32 7.52
C GLU A 62 -11.09 -21.78 7.16
N LEU A 63 -11.01 -22.64 8.18
CA LEU A 63 -10.85 -24.09 8.05
C LEU A 63 -12.01 -24.83 8.77
N PRO A 64 -13.27 -24.59 8.39
CA PRO A 64 -14.42 -25.09 9.13
C PRO A 64 -14.61 -26.60 8.93
N ILE A 65 -15.02 -27.28 10.00
CA ILE A 65 -15.39 -28.69 10.05
C ILE A 65 -16.77 -28.76 10.72
N TYR A 66 -17.76 -29.26 9.98
CA TYR A 66 -19.16 -29.34 10.41
C TYR A 66 -19.79 -30.67 9.94
N PRO A 67 -20.98 -31.06 10.46
CA PRO A 67 -21.57 -32.36 10.20
C PRO A 67 -21.74 -32.73 8.72
N THR A 68 -22.20 -31.81 7.86
CA THR A 68 -22.38 -32.08 6.42
C THR A 68 -21.04 -32.38 5.74
N LEU A 69 -20.00 -31.60 6.01
CA LEU A 69 -18.66 -31.81 5.46
C LEU A 69 -18.14 -33.21 5.78
N ASN A 70 -18.28 -33.65 7.03
CA ASN A 70 -17.81 -34.96 7.48
C ASN A 70 -18.62 -36.14 6.93
N LYS A 71 -19.82 -35.91 6.39
CA LYS A 71 -20.75 -36.95 5.92
C LYS A 71 -20.98 -36.91 4.41
N SER A 72 -20.19 -36.12 3.67
CA SER A 72 -20.35 -35.89 2.23
C SER A 72 -19.00 -35.96 1.52
N LYS A 73 -18.99 -36.27 0.22
CA LYS A 73 -17.77 -36.16 -0.60
C LYS A 73 -17.43 -34.69 -0.80
N THR A 74 -16.50 -34.17 0.01
CA THR A 74 -16.25 -32.72 0.07
C THR A 74 -15.11 -32.29 -0.86
N VAL A 75 -15.36 -31.28 -1.68
CA VAL A 75 -14.36 -30.61 -2.52
C VAL A 75 -14.21 -29.15 -2.07
N ILE A 76 -12.98 -28.68 -1.90
CA ILE A 76 -12.68 -27.26 -1.63
C ILE A 76 -12.58 -26.53 -2.96
N LEU A 77 -13.28 -25.40 -3.10
CA LEU A 77 -13.24 -24.53 -4.28
C LEU A 77 -12.70 -23.14 -3.92
N GLY A 78 -11.82 -22.60 -4.76
CA GLY A 78 -11.12 -21.33 -4.55
C GLY A 78 -9.62 -21.50 -4.28
N GLU A 79 -9.03 -20.51 -3.63
CA GLU A 79 -7.59 -20.43 -3.36
C GLU A 79 -7.20 -20.92 -1.95
N PRO A 80 -5.96 -21.37 -1.75
CA PRO A 80 -5.44 -21.65 -0.42
C PRO A 80 -5.35 -20.37 0.44
N PRO A 81 -5.40 -20.51 1.79
CA PRO A 81 -5.25 -19.39 2.71
C PRO A 81 -3.88 -18.71 2.61
N ASN A 82 -3.84 -17.40 2.87
CA ASN A 82 -2.64 -16.57 2.80
C ASN A 82 -1.85 -16.54 4.12
N TRP A 83 -2.54 -16.62 5.27
CA TRP A 83 -1.91 -16.46 6.58
C TRP A 83 -1.86 -17.76 7.39
N ILE A 84 -2.74 -18.72 7.12
CA ILE A 84 -2.68 -20.07 7.72
C ILE A 84 -1.34 -20.74 7.36
N THR A 85 -0.74 -21.41 8.35
CA THR A 85 0.51 -22.15 8.13
C THR A 85 0.31 -23.30 7.15
N LYS A 86 1.34 -23.62 6.36
CA LYS A 86 1.27 -24.73 5.39
C LYS A 86 0.89 -26.06 6.05
N ASP A 87 1.38 -26.33 7.26
CA ASP A 87 1.12 -27.57 7.98
C ASP A 87 -0.32 -27.65 8.52
N GLU A 88 -0.89 -26.54 9.00
CA GLU A 88 -2.29 -26.50 9.41
C GLU A 88 -3.24 -26.65 8.23
N TYR A 89 -2.97 -25.95 7.12
CA TYR A 89 -3.77 -26.11 5.91
C TYR A 89 -3.66 -27.54 5.35
N ALA A 90 -2.47 -28.13 5.34
CA ALA A 90 -2.28 -29.52 4.91
C ALA A 90 -3.06 -30.51 5.79
N ARG A 91 -3.13 -30.30 7.11
CA ARG A 91 -3.96 -31.12 8.01
C ARG A 91 -5.45 -30.98 7.67
N PHE A 92 -5.92 -29.76 7.41
CA PHE A 92 -7.29 -29.52 6.98
C PHE A 92 -7.60 -30.21 5.64
N GLU A 93 -6.72 -30.10 4.65
CA GLU A 93 -6.84 -30.81 3.38
C GLU A 93 -6.91 -32.33 3.57
N GLN A 94 -6.14 -32.90 4.49
CA GLN A 94 -6.19 -34.34 4.78
C GLN A 94 -7.56 -34.76 5.33
N VAL A 95 -8.16 -33.97 6.22
CA VAL A 95 -9.52 -34.22 6.73
C VAL A 95 -10.51 -34.21 5.57
N VAL A 96 -10.45 -33.21 4.69
CA VAL A 96 -11.33 -33.14 3.52
C VAL A 96 -11.09 -34.30 2.55
N ARG A 97 -9.84 -34.67 2.27
CA ARG A 97 -9.50 -35.81 1.41
C ARG A 97 -10.02 -37.14 1.97
N ALA A 98 -10.03 -37.30 3.29
CA ALA A 98 -10.59 -38.49 3.93
C ALA A 98 -12.10 -38.66 3.68
N THR A 99 -12.83 -37.57 3.36
CA THR A 99 -14.25 -37.66 3.00
C THR A 99 -14.49 -38.29 1.62
N GLN A 100 -13.47 -38.36 0.76
CA GLN A 100 -13.58 -38.87 -0.61
C GLN A 100 -13.83 -40.38 -0.68
N SER A 101 -13.50 -41.14 0.37
CA SER A 101 -13.72 -42.59 0.42
C SER A 101 -15.16 -42.98 0.80
N GLN A 102 -16.09 -42.03 0.95
CA GLN A 102 -17.47 -42.31 1.32
C GLN A 102 -18.29 -42.75 0.10
N GLU A 103 -18.59 -44.04 -0.05
CA GLU A 103 -19.16 -44.58 -1.29
C GLU A 103 -20.60 -44.13 -1.61
N THR A 104 -21.40 -43.74 -0.60
CA THR A 104 -22.85 -43.52 -0.74
C THR A 104 -23.32 -42.10 -0.42
N THR A 105 -22.43 -41.11 -0.38
CA THR A 105 -22.78 -39.76 0.11
C THR A 105 -22.86 -38.74 -1.02
N GLU A 106 -23.71 -37.72 -0.81
CA GLU A 106 -23.89 -36.58 -1.71
C GLU A 106 -22.58 -35.79 -1.87
N ASN A 107 -22.42 -35.09 -3.00
CA ASN A 107 -21.30 -34.18 -3.18
C ASN A 107 -21.52 -32.93 -2.33
N HIS A 108 -20.45 -32.47 -1.69
CA HIS A 108 -20.44 -31.21 -0.95
C HIS A 108 -19.32 -30.29 -1.44
N PHE A 109 -19.61 -29.01 -1.64
CA PHE A 109 -18.62 -28.02 -2.03
C PHE A 109 -18.40 -27.01 -0.91
N LEU A 110 -17.16 -26.91 -0.43
CA LEU A 110 -16.75 -25.86 0.51
C LEU A 110 -16.05 -24.75 -0.27
N VAL A 111 -16.66 -23.57 -0.34
CA VAL A 111 -16.33 -22.56 -1.35
C VAL A 111 -15.82 -21.29 -0.69
N ASN A 112 -14.68 -20.76 -1.14
CA ASN A 112 -14.22 -19.45 -0.68
C ASN A 112 -15.20 -18.34 -1.11
N LYS A 113 -15.46 -17.37 -0.23
CA LYS A 113 -16.14 -16.10 -0.53
C LYS A 113 -15.25 -15.18 -1.37
N THR A 114 -14.99 -15.62 -2.59
CA THR A 114 -14.29 -14.86 -3.63
C THR A 114 -14.99 -15.11 -4.96
N LEU A 115 -14.82 -14.21 -5.93
CA LEU A 115 -15.42 -14.39 -7.25
C LEU A 115 -14.94 -15.70 -7.89
N LEU A 116 -13.67 -16.06 -7.72
CA LEU A 116 -13.14 -17.34 -8.19
C LEU A 116 -13.88 -18.54 -7.59
N GLY A 117 -14.15 -18.52 -6.27
CA GLY A 117 -14.90 -19.60 -5.61
C GLY A 117 -16.32 -19.75 -6.16
N VAL A 118 -17.03 -18.63 -6.34
CA VAL A 118 -18.41 -18.63 -6.88
C VAL A 118 -18.43 -19.12 -8.33
N VAL A 119 -17.49 -18.66 -9.17
CA VAL A 119 -17.34 -19.12 -10.57
C VAL A 119 -16.99 -20.61 -10.63
N ASP A 120 -16.05 -21.08 -9.80
CA ASP A 120 -15.71 -22.50 -9.72
C ASP A 120 -16.93 -23.34 -9.34
N LEU A 121 -17.74 -22.89 -8.37
CA LEU A 121 -18.97 -23.59 -7.99
C LEU A 121 -20.00 -23.62 -9.13
N ALA A 122 -20.23 -22.49 -9.80
CA ALA A 122 -21.16 -22.41 -10.92
C ALA A 122 -20.81 -23.42 -12.03
N ILE A 123 -19.51 -23.53 -12.38
CA ILE A 123 -19.01 -24.52 -13.35
C ILE A 123 -19.29 -25.95 -12.88
N HIS A 124 -19.02 -26.28 -11.61
CA HIS A 124 -19.27 -27.61 -11.05
C HIS A 124 -20.77 -27.97 -11.01
N LEU A 125 -21.64 -26.98 -10.82
CA LEU A 125 -23.09 -27.17 -10.81
C LEU A 125 -23.74 -27.12 -12.20
N GLY A 126 -22.93 -27.03 -13.26
CA GLY A 126 -23.37 -27.15 -14.64
C GLY A 126 -23.87 -25.85 -15.26
N ALA A 127 -23.29 -24.70 -14.89
CA ALA A 127 -23.49 -23.46 -15.61
C ALA A 127 -23.17 -23.65 -17.11
N VAL A 128 -24.04 -23.11 -17.97
CA VAL A 128 -23.97 -23.31 -19.43
C VAL A 128 -23.15 -22.23 -20.14
N ASP A 129 -22.82 -21.13 -19.46
CA ASP A 129 -22.05 -20.04 -20.04
C ASP A 129 -20.57 -20.42 -20.21
N PRO A 130 -20.07 -20.58 -21.45
CA PRO A 130 -18.67 -20.92 -21.70
C PRO A 130 -17.70 -19.80 -21.29
N SER A 131 -18.16 -18.55 -21.13
CA SER A 131 -17.32 -17.41 -20.73
C SER A 131 -16.72 -17.61 -19.33
N LEU A 132 -17.42 -18.36 -18.46
CA LEU A 132 -16.98 -18.65 -17.09
C LEU A 132 -15.65 -19.40 -17.03
N ILE A 133 -15.32 -20.21 -18.05
CA ILE A 133 -14.03 -20.91 -18.11
C ILE A 133 -12.89 -19.91 -18.31
N ALA A 134 -13.09 -18.91 -19.18
CA ALA A 134 -12.12 -17.85 -19.43
C ALA A 134 -11.99 -16.94 -18.20
N LEU A 135 -13.11 -16.54 -17.59
CA LEU A 135 -13.14 -15.75 -16.35
C LEU A 135 -12.41 -16.47 -15.21
N ARG A 136 -12.64 -17.77 -15.04
CA ARG A 136 -11.92 -18.58 -14.04
C ARG A 136 -10.41 -18.53 -14.25
N GLN A 137 -9.94 -18.68 -15.49
CA GLN A 137 -8.52 -18.67 -15.80
C GLN A 137 -7.91 -17.29 -15.53
N GLU A 138 -8.61 -16.23 -15.92
CA GLU A 138 -8.23 -14.84 -15.67
C GLU A 138 -8.02 -14.57 -14.17
N LEU A 139 -9.00 -14.96 -13.33
CA LEU A 139 -8.94 -14.77 -11.88
C LEU A 139 -7.78 -15.57 -11.25
N ARG A 140 -7.52 -16.80 -11.72
CA ARG A 140 -6.36 -17.60 -11.27
C ARG A 140 -5.01 -16.98 -11.63
N GLU A 141 -4.97 -16.21 -12.72
CA GLU A 141 -3.79 -15.46 -13.15
C GLU A 141 -3.65 -14.10 -12.45
N TRP A 142 -4.54 -13.78 -11.50
CA TRP A 142 -4.62 -12.48 -10.83
C TRP A 142 -4.85 -11.32 -11.81
N LYS A 143 -5.67 -11.58 -12.84
CA LYS A 143 -6.12 -10.58 -13.80
C LYS A 143 -7.59 -10.30 -13.55
N PHE A 144 -7.99 -9.05 -13.76
CA PHE A 144 -9.36 -8.61 -13.57
C PHE A 144 -9.78 -7.74 -14.76
N SER A 145 -10.57 -8.32 -15.64
CA SER A 145 -11.24 -7.65 -16.75
C SER A 145 -12.38 -6.78 -16.23
N SER A 146 -12.92 -5.93 -17.10
CA SER A 146 -14.12 -5.15 -16.77
C SER A 146 -15.28 -6.04 -16.32
N HIS A 147 -15.45 -7.21 -16.94
CA HIS A 147 -16.48 -8.17 -16.55
C HIS A 147 -16.25 -8.75 -15.14
N ALA A 148 -15.00 -9.09 -14.79
CA ALA A 148 -14.67 -9.55 -13.45
C ALA A 148 -14.95 -8.46 -12.39
N LEU A 149 -14.59 -7.21 -12.68
CA LEU A 149 -14.84 -6.09 -11.77
C LEU A 149 -16.34 -5.79 -11.62
N GLU A 150 -17.12 -5.87 -12.70
CA GLU A 150 -18.58 -5.75 -12.65
C GLU A 150 -19.22 -6.81 -11.74
N LEU A 151 -18.81 -8.07 -11.86
CA LEU A 151 -19.31 -9.14 -10.97
C LEU A 151 -18.89 -8.93 -9.52
N ILE A 152 -17.70 -8.36 -9.27
CA ILE A 152 -17.30 -7.96 -7.91
C ILE A 152 -18.19 -6.84 -7.40
N ASP A 153 -18.53 -5.83 -8.20
CA ASP A 153 -19.44 -4.76 -7.79
C ASP A 153 -20.83 -5.28 -7.44
N GLU A 154 -21.34 -6.22 -8.22
CA GLU A 154 -22.60 -6.89 -7.95
C GLU A 154 -22.56 -7.70 -6.65
N LEU A 155 -21.46 -8.42 -6.39
CA LEU A 155 -21.23 -9.12 -5.13
C LEU A 155 -21.13 -8.15 -3.95
N LEU A 156 -20.44 -7.02 -4.10
CA LEU A 156 -20.37 -5.97 -3.09
C LEU A 156 -21.75 -5.40 -2.80
N ALA A 157 -22.54 -5.12 -3.83
CA ALA A 157 -23.89 -4.64 -3.68
C ALA A 157 -24.81 -5.66 -3.00
N LEU A 158 -24.70 -6.94 -3.32
CA LEU A 158 -25.44 -8.01 -2.65
C LEU A 158 -25.02 -8.18 -1.18
N ASN A 159 -23.74 -7.97 -0.86
CA ASN A 159 -23.22 -8.05 0.50
C ASN A 159 -23.67 -6.85 1.33
N PHE A 160 -23.64 -5.63 0.78
CA PHE A 160 -23.72 -4.40 1.58
C PHE A 160 -24.92 -3.51 1.28
N ILE A 161 -25.79 -3.85 0.33
CA ILE A 161 -27.07 -3.14 0.15
C ILE A 161 -28.18 -4.01 0.72
N ASP A 162 -28.87 -3.49 1.73
CA ASP A 162 -29.99 -4.16 2.38
C ASP A 162 -31.25 -4.18 1.48
N ASP A 163 -32.33 -4.77 1.97
CA ASP A 163 -33.58 -4.89 1.21
C ASP A 163 -34.37 -3.57 1.10
N ASN A 164 -33.96 -2.53 1.84
CA ASN A 164 -34.47 -1.16 1.71
C ASN A 164 -33.62 -0.32 0.74
N ASN A 165 -32.66 -0.94 0.04
CA ASN A 165 -31.71 -0.26 -0.84
C ASN A 165 -30.79 0.74 -0.11
N THR A 166 -30.55 0.51 1.18
CA THR A 166 -29.60 1.27 2.00
C THR A 166 -28.33 0.48 2.24
N ILE A 167 -27.22 1.19 2.41
CA ILE A 167 -25.95 0.55 2.74
C ILE A 167 -25.97 -0.01 4.17
N SER A 168 -25.58 -1.26 4.31
CA SER A 168 -25.49 -2.03 5.54
C SER A 168 -24.03 -2.08 6.00
N GLU A 169 -23.84 -2.00 7.32
CA GLU A 169 -22.53 -2.20 7.96
C GLU A 169 -22.16 -3.69 8.00
N THR A 170 -23.15 -4.58 7.97
CA THR A 170 -22.93 -6.03 7.98
C THR A 170 -23.10 -6.63 6.60
N ALA A 171 -22.15 -7.51 6.24
CA ALA A 171 -22.20 -8.26 5.00
C ALA A 171 -23.34 -9.29 5.04
N ASN A 172 -24.10 -9.40 3.95
CA ASN A 172 -25.12 -10.42 3.79
C ASN A 172 -24.49 -11.79 3.47
N ASN A 173 -24.69 -12.76 4.35
CA ASN A 173 -24.14 -14.12 4.19
C ASN A 173 -24.70 -14.91 3.00
N ASN A 174 -25.81 -14.43 2.40
CA ASN A 174 -26.46 -15.03 1.23
C ASN A 174 -26.02 -14.42 -0.12
N ALA A 175 -25.14 -13.41 -0.11
CA ALA A 175 -24.76 -12.68 -1.32
C ALA A 175 -24.16 -13.58 -2.41
N GLU A 176 -23.20 -14.46 -2.05
CA GLU A 176 -22.58 -15.38 -3.00
C GLU A 176 -23.56 -16.41 -3.56
N ALA A 177 -24.58 -16.80 -2.79
CA ALA A 177 -25.61 -17.73 -3.25
C ALA A 177 -26.54 -17.08 -4.30
N ILE A 178 -26.89 -15.79 -4.13
CA ILE A 178 -27.62 -15.04 -5.16
C ILE A 178 -26.78 -14.88 -6.43
N MET A 179 -25.49 -14.56 -6.29
CA MET A 179 -24.58 -14.49 -7.45
C MET A 179 -24.46 -15.85 -8.15
N LEU A 180 -24.40 -16.95 -7.41
CA LEU A 180 -24.42 -18.29 -7.98
C LEU A 180 -25.67 -18.54 -8.84
N LEU A 181 -26.86 -18.12 -8.40
CA LEU A 181 -28.09 -18.23 -9.19
C LEU A 181 -27.98 -17.45 -10.50
N HIS A 182 -27.43 -16.23 -10.45
CA HIS A 182 -27.18 -15.42 -11.64
C HIS A 182 -26.26 -16.14 -12.63
N LEU A 183 -25.12 -16.67 -12.16
CA LEU A 183 -24.17 -17.41 -13.01
C LEU A 183 -24.72 -18.75 -13.53
N LEU A 184 -25.71 -19.34 -12.84
CA LEU A 184 -26.46 -20.51 -13.32
C LEU A 184 -27.56 -20.16 -14.33
N GLY A 185 -27.74 -18.87 -14.67
CA GLY A 185 -28.71 -18.38 -15.64
C GLY A 185 -30.12 -18.19 -15.10
N ASP A 186 -30.30 -18.07 -13.79
CA ASP A 186 -31.59 -17.78 -13.19
C ASP A 186 -31.93 -16.28 -13.30
N SER A 187 -32.63 -15.90 -14.37
CA SER A 187 -32.99 -14.51 -14.64
C SER A 187 -33.90 -13.85 -13.58
N SER A 188 -34.42 -14.63 -12.61
CA SER A 188 -35.29 -14.09 -11.54
C SER A 188 -34.55 -13.16 -10.58
N VAL A 189 -33.22 -13.28 -10.50
CA VAL A 189 -32.38 -12.47 -9.60
C VAL A 189 -31.76 -11.24 -10.28
N ASP A 190 -31.83 -11.12 -11.61
CA ASP A 190 -31.16 -10.06 -12.37
C ASP A 190 -31.66 -8.65 -11.99
N LEU A 191 -32.98 -8.50 -11.77
CA LEU A 191 -33.57 -7.23 -11.35
C LEU A 191 -33.12 -6.83 -9.94
N LEU A 192 -32.97 -7.80 -9.04
CA LEU A 192 -32.50 -7.57 -7.68
C LEU A 192 -31.04 -7.10 -7.68
N ILE A 193 -30.17 -7.81 -8.42
CA ILE A 193 -28.76 -7.47 -8.55
C ILE A 193 -28.62 -6.05 -9.13
N ARG A 194 -29.26 -5.77 -10.26
CA ARG A 194 -29.22 -4.43 -10.88
C ARG A 194 -29.70 -3.33 -9.95
N SER A 195 -30.79 -3.56 -9.21
CA SER A 195 -31.32 -2.59 -8.24
C SER A 195 -30.29 -2.29 -7.15
N LYS A 196 -29.73 -3.32 -6.52
CA LYS A 196 -28.74 -3.15 -5.45
C LYS A 196 -27.45 -2.51 -5.97
N THR A 197 -26.95 -2.92 -7.14
CA THR A 197 -25.76 -2.33 -7.76
C THR A 197 -25.97 -0.84 -8.07
N GLN A 198 -27.15 -0.47 -8.57
CA GLN A 198 -27.50 0.94 -8.81
C GLN A 198 -27.53 1.75 -7.50
N SER A 199 -28.06 1.18 -6.41
CA SER A 199 -28.08 1.81 -5.09
C SER A 199 -26.67 2.01 -4.53
N LEU A 200 -25.78 1.02 -4.68
CA LEU A 200 -24.36 1.16 -4.32
C LEU A 200 -23.71 2.33 -5.05
N TYR A 201 -23.88 2.44 -6.38
CA TYR A 201 -23.33 3.55 -7.14
C TYR A 201 -23.94 4.90 -6.80
N THR A 202 -25.24 4.94 -6.48
CA THR A 202 -25.91 6.16 -6.03
C THR A 202 -25.29 6.67 -4.73
N HIS A 203 -25.14 5.78 -3.75
CA HIS A 203 -24.50 6.10 -2.47
C HIS A 203 -23.06 6.62 -2.63
N LEU A 204 -22.26 5.97 -3.48
CA LEU A 204 -20.89 6.39 -3.75
C LEU A 204 -20.80 7.75 -4.46
N ASN A 205 -21.75 8.05 -5.34
CA ASN A 205 -21.86 9.36 -5.98
C ASN A 205 -22.27 10.44 -4.96
N ASP A 206 -23.21 10.15 -4.07
CA ASP A 206 -23.60 11.08 -3.00
C ASP A 206 -22.40 11.45 -2.11
N LEU A 207 -21.50 10.50 -1.83
CA LEU A 207 -20.26 10.78 -1.09
C LEU A 207 -19.36 11.77 -1.84
N ARG A 208 -19.24 11.65 -3.17
CA ARG A 208 -18.45 12.57 -4.00
C ARG A 208 -19.09 13.96 -4.09
N GLU A 209 -20.41 14.03 -4.28
CA GLU A 209 -21.12 15.31 -4.34
C GLU A 209 -21.03 16.07 -3.02
N LYS A 210 -21.09 15.39 -1.86
CA LYS A 210 -20.82 16.00 -0.54
C LYS A 210 -19.43 16.61 -0.41
N GLN A 211 -18.43 16.13 -1.16
CA GLN A 211 -17.11 16.78 -1.17
C GLN A 211 -17.14 18.08 -1.98
N LYS A 212 -17.93 18.14 -3.06
CA LYS A 212 -18.10 19.36 -3.86
C LYS A 212 -18.82 20.47 -3.10
N GLU A 213 -19.66 20.13 -2.12
CA GLU A 213 -20.30 21.11 -1.22
C GLU A 213 -19.29 21.87 -0.34
N LYS A 214 -18.03 21.41 -0.24
CA LYS A 214 -16.95 22.05 0.54
C LYS A 214 -16.22 23.16 -0.23
N ILE A 215 -16.73 23.59 -1.38
CA ILE A 215 -16.22 24.73 -2.15
C ILE A 215 -16.14 25.98 -1.24
N ILE A 216 -15.01 26.67 -1.32
CA ILE A 216 -14.69 27.90 -0.59
C ILE A 216 -14.97 29.09 -1.50
N GLU A 217 -15.93 29.92 -1.09
CA GLU A 217 -16.29 31.12 -1.85
C GLU A 217 -15.11 32.10 -1.97
N GLY A 218 -14.90 32.65 -3.17
CA GLY A 218 -13.86 33.65 -3.44
C GLY A 218 -12.43 33.10 -3.55
N VAL A 219 -12.23 31.78 -3.50
CA VAL A 219 -10.94 31.13 -3.71
C VAL A 219 -10.92 30.45 -5.08
N GLU A 220 -9.95 30.82 -5.91
CA GLU A 220 -9.68 30.12 -7.18
C GLU A 220 -8.96 28.78 -6.91
N PRO A 221 -9.34 27.67 -7.56
CA PRO A 221 -8.65 26.40 -7.40
C PRO A 221 -7.19 26.49 -7.89
N TYR A 222 -6.32 25.67 -7.31
CA TYR A 222 -4.95 25.52 -7.83
C TYR A 222 -5.00 24.99 -9.26
N ASP A 223 -4.17 25.54 -10.15
CA ASP A 223 -4.10 25.07 -11.54
C ASP A 223 -3.45 23.69 -11.59
N ILE A 224 -4.23 22.67 -11.94
CA ILE A 224 -3.81 21.28 -12.04
C ILE A 224 -2.59 21.09 -12.96
N LYS A 225 -2.43 21.96 -13.97
CA LYS A 225 -1.30 21.92 -14.93
C LYS A 225 0.01 22.41 -14.34
N LYS A 226 -0.03 23.04 -13.17
CA LYS A 226 1.13 23.50 -12.41
C LYS A 226 1.48 22.54 -11.26
N VAL A 227 0.78 21.42 -11.13
CA VAL A 227 1.01 20.43 -10.09
C VAL A 227 1.75 19.22 -10.68
N VAL A 228 2.78 18.78 -9.97
CA VAL A 228 3.51 17.53 -10.25
C VAL A 228 3.42 16.63 -9.04
N CYS A 229 3.27 15.33 -9.27
CA CYS A 229 3.30 14.32 -8.23
C CYS A 229 4.65 13.60 -8.24
N VAL A 230 5.10 13.24 -7.05
CA VAL A 230 6.38 12.59 -6.80
C VAL A 230 6.14 11.37 -5.92
N HIS A 231 6.53 10.20 -6.41
CA HIS A 231 6.39 8.93 -5.71
C HIS A 231 7.76 8.31 -5.49
N ALA A 232 8.07 7.94 -4.25
CA ALA A 232 9.30 7.24 -3.91
C ALA A 232 9.01 5.73 -3.73
N THR A 233 9.86 4.87 -4.30
CA THR A 233 9.75 3.41 -4.18
C THR A 233 11.12 2.74 -4.11
N ARG A 234 11.17 1.59 -3.43
CA ARG A 234 12.37 0.73 -3.34
C ARG A 234 12.44 -0.29 -4.47
N TYR A 235 11.38 -0.40 -5.28
CA TYR A 235 11.29 -1.38 -6.35
C TYR A 235 11.39 -0.68 -7.70
N MET A 236 12.20 -1.25 -8.60
CA MET A 236 12.38 -0.72 -9.95
C MET A 236 11.03 -0.64 -10.68
N PRO A 237 10.62 0.54 -11.17
CA PRO A 237 9.41 0.67 -11.97
C PRO A 237 9.51 -0.03 -13.32
N GLU A 238 8.39 -0.53 -13.83
CA GLU A 238 8.34 -1.10 -15.17
C GLU A 238 8.18 0.02 -16.21
N SER A 239 8.99 -0.02 -17.26
CA SER A 239 8.87 0.92 -18.38
C SER A 239 7.68 0.57 -19.26
N THR A 240 6.95 1.59 -19.70
CA THR A 240 5.82 1.49 -20.62
C THR A 240 6.07 2.37 -21.85
N THR A 241 5.21 2.32 -22.86
CA THR A 241 5.36 3.15 -24.06
C THR A 241 5.30 4.66 -23.77
N ASN A 242 4.61 5.06 -22.70
CA ASN A 242 4.31 6.47 -22.40
C ASN A 242 4.81 6.90 -21.01
N GLY A 243 5.74 6.17 -20.38
CA GLY A 243 6.21 6.47 -19.03
C GLY A 243 6.49 5.19 -18.24
N PHE A 244 6.03 5.13 -16.99
CA PHE A 244 6.32 4.02 -16.08
C PHE A 244 5.07 3.50 -15.39
N CYS A 245 5.12 2.28 -14.86
CA CYS A 245 4.09 1.76 -13.98
C CYS A 245 4.66 0.98 -12.80
N ILE A 246 3.87 0.90 -11.73
CA ILE A 246 4.18 0.11 -10.54
C ILE A 246 2.94 -0.69 -10.11
N PRO A 247 3.12 -1.91 -9.55
CA PRO A 247 2.03 -2.58 -8.87
C PRO A 247 1.72 -1.89 -7.54
N THR A 248 0.49 -2.04 -7.07
CA THR A 248 0.17 -1.75 -5.66
C THR A 248 0.77 -2.84 -4.76
N THR A 249 0.90 -2.58 -3.46
CA THR A 249 1.29 -3.64 -2.49
C THR A 249 0.29 -4.79 -2.49
N PHE A 250 -1.00 -4.47 -2.65
CA PHE A 250 -2.07 -5.46 -2.82
C PHE A 250 -1.80 -6.41 -3.98
N ASP A 251 -1.48 -5.88 -5.16
CA ASP A 251 -1.22 -6.70 -6.35
C ASP A 251 0.10 -7.43 -6.28
N ALA A 252 1.16 -6.76 -5.82
CA ALA A 252 2.48 -7.37 -5.64
C ALA A 252 2.46 -8.57 -4.69
N THR A 253 1.50 -8.60 -3.77
CA THR A 253 1.35 -9.66 -2.76
C THR A 253 0.12 -10.54 -2.98
N ARG A 254 -0.58 -10.39 -4.12
CA ARG A 254 -1.81 -11.13 -4.47
C ARG A 254 -2.84 -11.15 -3.34
N GLY A 255 -3.13 -9.97 -2.79
CA GLY A 255 -4.13 -9.79 -1.75
C GLY A 255 -3.72 -10.24 -0.35
N LYS A 256 -2.43 -10.58 -0.12
CA LYS A 256 -1.92 -10.83 1.24
C LYS A 256 -1.80 -9.54 2.08
N TRP A 257 -1.75 -8.37 1.45
CA TRP A 257 -1.86 -7.10 2.14
C TRP A 257 -2.93 -6.27 1.44
N LEU A 258 -3.82 -5.61 2.20
CA LEU A 258 -4.96 -4.90 1.61
C LEU A 258 -4.58 -3.55 0.96
N VAL A 259 -3.32 -3.11 1.10
CA VAL A 259 -2.85 -1.80 0.64
C VAL A 259 -2.86 -1.71 -0.90
N ASN A 260 -3.99 -1.30 -1.47
CA ASN A 260 -4.21 -1.05 -2.90
C ASN A 260 -4.04 0.44 -3.27
N SER A 261 -3.38 1.22 -2.41
CA SER A 261 -3.09 2.62 -2.64
C SER A 261 -1.66 2.86 -3.14
N VAL A 262 -1.48 3.96 -3.89
CA VAL A 262 -0.16 4.52 -4.24
C VAL A 262 -0.12 5.96 -3.79
N HIS A 263 0.84 6.27 -2.92
CA HIS A 263 1.01 7.57 -2.29
C HIS A 263 2.04 8.43 -3.03
N THR A 264 1.77 9.73 -3.10
CA THR A 264 2.62 10.72 -3.76
C THR A 264 2.66 12.00 -2.92
N ALA A 265 3.79 12.70 -2.99
CA ALA A 265 3.89 14.09 -2.58
C ALA A 265 3.71 15.01 -3.79
N LEU A 266 3.24 16.23 -3.56
CA LEU A 266 3.09 17.25 -4.59
C LEU A 266 4.31 18.17 -4.60
N GLN A 267 4.92 18.40 -5.76
CA GLN A 267 6.02 19.37 -5.99
C GLN A 267 7.30 19.15 -5.15
N HIS A 268 7.42 18.05 -4.41
CA HIS A 268 8.59 17.73 -3.59
C HIS A 268 8.79 16.21 -3.43
N LYS A 269 10.01 15.78 -3.08
CA LYS A 269 10.27 14.38 -2.74
C LYS A 269 9.56 13.99 -1.43
N VAL A 270 8.97 12.79 -1.38
CA VAL A 270 8.40 12.21 -0.16
C VAL A 270 9.45 12.23 0.95
N THR A 271 9.14 12.89 2.07
CA THR A 271 10.00 12.97 3.26
C THR A 271 9.72 11.81 4.21
N ALA A 272 10.62 11.56 5.16
CA ALA A 272 10.35 10.64 6.25
C ALA A 272 9.08 11.03 7.02
N ASN A 273 8.30 10.04 7.45
CA ASN A 273 7.10 10.21 8.26
C ASN A 273 6.92 9.03 9.23
N THR A 274 5.82 9.00 9.97
CA THR A 274 5.54 7.92 10.95
C THR A 274 5.42 6.52 10.31
N GLY A 275 5.22 6.43 8.99
CA GLY A 275 5.17 5.18 8.23
C GLY A 275 6.53 4.70 7.72
N GLY A 276 7.61 5.47 7.90
CA GLY A 276 8.96 5.07 7.55
C GLY A 276 9.80 6.17 6.90
N ASP A 277 11.09 5.86 6.69
CA ASP A 277 12.01 6.72 5.95
C ASP A 277 12.01 6.35 4.45
N TRP A 278 11.62 7.33 3.64
CA TRP A 278 11.59 7.28 2.17
C TRP A 278 12.74 8.09 1.54
N GLY A 279 13.57 8.74 2.35
CA GLY A 279 14.79 9.40 1.92
C GLY A 279 15.76 8.43 1.25
N GLU A 280 15.83 7.20 1.74
CA GLU A 280 16.67 6.12 1.21
C GLU A 280 16.04 5.33 0.05
N ALA A 281 14.83 5.66 -0.42
CA ALA A 281 14.22 4.95 -1.54
C ALA A 281 15.03 5.13 -2.83
N ASP A 282 15.36 4.01 -3.49
CA ASP A 282 16.25 3.98 -4.65
C ASP A 282 15.65 4.69 -5.88
N PHE A 283 14.34 4.60 -6.05
CA PHE A 283 13.65 5.10 -7.25
C PHE A 283 12.65 6.19 -6.89
N THR A 284 12.57 7.22 -7.73
CA THR A 284 11.53 8.25 -7.62
C THR A 284 10.87 8.48 -8.98
N LEU A 285 9.55 8.37 -9.03
CA LEU A 285 8.73 8.63 -10.20
C LEU A 285 8.09 10.01 -10.08
N ILE A 286 8.21 10.81 -11.13
CA ILE A 286 7.72 12.19 -11.19
C ILE A 286 6.79 12.31 -12.38
N SER A 287 5.56 12.77 -12.20
CA SER A 287 4.58 12.89 -13.28
C SER A 287 3.70 14.12 -13.09
N PRO A 288 3.33 14.84 -14.18
CA PRO A 288 2.31 15.88 -14.09
C PRO A 288 1.01 15.33 -13.47
N PHE A 289 0.37 16.11 -12.60
CA PHE A 289 -0.84 15.68 -11.91
C PHE A 289 -1.98 15.40 -12.91
N GLU A 290 -2.17 16.26 -13.91
CA GLU A 290 -3.16 16.06 -14.98
C GLU A 290 -2.94 14.74 -15.75
N SER A 291 -1.69 14.33 -15.96
CA SER A 291 -1.35 13.07 -16.60
C SER A 291 -1.74 11.88 -15.72
N LEU A 292 -1.44 11.94 -14.41
CA LEU A 292 -1.87 10.91 -13.46
C LEU A 292 -3.40 10.80 -13.36
N VAL A 293 -4.11 11.92 -13.36
CA VAL A 293 -5.59 11.92 -13.38
C VAL A 293 -6.12 11.27 -14.65
N SER A 294 -5.51 11.57 -15.79
CA SER A 294 -5.91 11.02 -17.08
C SER A 294 -5.75 9.50 -17.14
N SER A 295 -4.62 8.97 -16.64
CA SER A 295 -4.30 7.54 -16.68
C SER A 295 -4.93 6.72 -15.55
N ASN A 296 -5.10 7.28 -14.35
CA ASN A 296 -5.51 6.52 -13.16
C ASN A 296 -6.90 6.91 -12.61
N GLY A 297 -7.49 8.00 -13.11
CA GLY A 297 -8.67 8.63 -12.53
C GLY A 297 -8.31 9.61 -11.43
N LEU A 298 -9.32 10.15 -10.74
CA LEU A 298 -9.11 11.08 -9.63
C LEU A 298 -8.42 10.38 -8.44
N PRO A 299 -7.57 11.09 -7.68
CA PRO A 299 -7.07 10.57 -6.42
C PRO A 299 -8.21 10.35 -5.44
N GLN A 300 -8.00 9.44 -4.49
CA GLN A 300 -8.95 9.26 -3.39
C GLN A 300 -8.84 10.41 -2.39
N VAL A 301 -7.63 10.92 -2.20
CA VAL A 301 -7.32 12.08 -1.35
C VAL A 301 -6.33 12.98 -2.04
N LEU A 302 -6.58 14.29 -1.94
CA LEU A 302 -5.67 15.33 -2.38
C LEU A 302 -5.10 16.07 -1.17
N PHE A 303 -3.81 15.86 -0.90
CA PHE A 303 -3.11 16.51 0.21
C PHE A 303 -1.63 16.71 -0.13
N PRO A 304 -0.99 17.85 0.20
CA PRO A 304 0.34 18.20 -0.32
C PRO A 304 1.40 17.11 -0.14
N VAL A 305 1.45 16.51 1.04
CA VAL A 305 2.48 15.52 1.42
C VAL A 305 2.02 14.07 1.24
N ASP A 306 0.75 13.85 0.89
CA ASP A 306 0.11 12.54 1.01
C ASP A 306 -1.12 12.39 0.09
N THR A 307 -0.96 12.78 -1.17
CA THR A 307 -1.97 12.55 -2.20
C THR A 307 -1.88 11.10 -2.65
N TYR A 308 -2.97 10.35 -2.62
CA TYR A 308 -2.95 8.96 -3.04
C TYR A 308 -4.12 8.55 -3.93
N TRP A 309 -3.86 7.54 -4.74
CA TRP A 309 -4.84 6.86 -5.58
C TRP A 309 -5.02 5.45 -5.10
N VAL A 310 -6.25 4.96 -5.17
CA VAL A 310 -6.60 3.56 -5.01
C VAL A 310 -6.77 2.91 -6.38
N GLN A 311 -6.25 1.70 -6.54
CA GLN A 311 -6.37 0.92 -7.77
C GLN A 311 -7.30 -0.27 -7.61
N ASP A 312 -7.91 -0.66 -8.72
CA ASP A 312 -8.64 -1.92 -8.82
C ASP A 312 -7.67 -3.10 -8.74
N PRO A 313 -8.10 -4.27 -8.23
CA PRO A 313 -7.33 -5.50 -8.30
C PRO A 313 -6.78 -5.78 -9.71
N GLY A 314 -5.52 -6.17 -9.79
CA GLY A 314 -4.80 -6.48 -11.03
C GLY A 314 -4.46 -5.26 -11.90
N LYS A 315 -4.75 -4.03 -11.46
CA LYS A 315 -4.48 -2.81 -12.23
C LYS A 315 -3.25 -2.08 -11.69
N PRO A 316 -2.16 -1.94 -12.48
CA PRO A 316 -1.00 -1.19 -12.05
C PRO A 316 -1.29 0.31 -12.01
N PHE A 317 -0.57 1.04 -11.16
CA PHE A 317 -0.58 2.49 -11.14
C PHE A 317 0.39 3.04 -12.19
N THR A 318 -0.11 3.93 -13.06
CA THR A 318 0.63 4.40 -14.23
C THR A 318 1.09 5.84 -14.06
N PHE A 319 2.39 6.07 -14.19
CA PHE A 319 3.03 7.39 -14.31
C PHE A 319 3.21 7.73 -15.78
N SER A 320 2.11 8.14 -16.43
CA SER A 320 2.13 8.60 -17.82
C SER A 320 2.84 9.95 -17.94
N ASP A 321 3.64 10.13 -19.00
CA ASP A 321 4.58 11.26 -19.12
C ASP A 321 5.51 11.37 -17.90
N GLY A 322 5.86 10.21 -17.33
CA GLY A 322 6.69 10.12 -16.13
C GLY A 322 8.18 10.31 -16.40
N THR A 323 8.88 10.90 -15.43
CA THR A 323 10.33 10.91 -15.31
C THR A 323 10.74 10.00 -14.16
N LEU A 324 11.71 9.12 -14.42
CA LEU A 324 12.31 8.25 -13.43
C LEU A 324 13.61 8.85 -12.92
N VAL A 325 13.76 8.95 -11.62
CA VAL A 325 15.03 9.22 -10.94
C VAL A 325 15.53 7.91 -10.34
N GLU A 326 16.72 7.46 -10.74
CA GLU A 326 17.29 6.15 -10.35
C GLU A 326 18.79 6.28 -10.03
N PRO A 327 19.38 5.36 -9.22
CA PRO A 327 20.82 5.38 -8.99
C PRO A 327 21.57 5.09 -10.29
N ALA A 328 22.70 5.77 -10.49
CA ALA A 328 23.61 5.44 -11.58
C ALA A 328 24.25 4.07 -11.32
N ASN A 329 24.13 3.15 -12.28
CA ASN A 329 24.78 1.81 -12.23
C ASN A 329 26.30 1.87 -12.44
N SER A 330 26.88 3.06 -12.50
CA SER A 330 28.30 3.32 -12.72
C SER A 330 28.70 4.64 -12.06
N ASN A 331 30.00 4.80 -11.79
CA ASN A 331 30.53 6.06 -11.29
C ASN A 331 30.37 7.17 -12.34
N ILE A 332 29.49 8.13 -12.05
CA ILE A 332 29.33 9.36 -12.83
C ILE A 332 30.14 10.50 -12.18
N PRO A 333 30.72 11.42 -12.98
CA PRO A 333 31.57 12.52 -12.48
C PRO A 333 30.76 13.69 -11.88
N THR A 334 29.47 13.75 -12.16
CA THR A 334 28.54 14.76 -11.63
C THR A 334 27.65 14.15 -10.54
N LEU A 335 26.83 14.97 -9.89
CA LEU A 335 25.80 14.49 -8.97
C LEU A 335 24.67 13.73 -9.67
N TYR A 336 24.34 14.12 -10.90
CA TYR A 336 23.31 13.48 -11.70
C TYR A 336 23.50 13.79 -13.20
N GLU A 337 22.93 12.93 -14.03
CA GLU A 337 22.88 13.07 -15.49
C GLU A 337 21.48 12.73 -15.98
N GLN A 338 21.02 13.37 -17.06
CA GLN A 338 19.71 13.11 -17.65
C GLN A 338 19.84 12.52 -19.05
N GLU A 339 19.14 11.41 -19.27
CA GLU A 339 18.98 10.77 -20.58
C GLU A 339 17.49 10.58 -20.86
N GLY A 340 16.93 11.42 -21.73
CA GLY A 340 15.48 11.43 -21.99
C GLY A 340 14.67 11.69 -20.72
N ASN A 341 13.79 10.73 -20.37
CA ASN A 341 12.94 10.79 -19.19
C ASN A 341 13.56 10.09 -17.96
N VAL A 342 14.85 9.77 -17.99
CA VAL A 342 15.56 9.17 -16.86
C VAL A 342 16.62 10.12 -16.35
N VAL A 343 16.62 10.39 -15.05
CA VAL A 343 17.66 11.13 -14.33
C VAL A 343 18.41 10.15 -13.44
N ARG A 344 19.67 9.91 -13.75
CA ARG A 344 20.53 9.04 -12.96
C ARG A 344 21.31 9.85 -11.97
N PHE A 345 21.25 9.49 -10.69
CA PHE A 345 21.96 10.20 -9.63
C PHE A 345 23.10 9.36 -9.07
N LYS A 346 24.17 10.04 -8.62
CA LYS A 346 25.32 9.39 -8.01
C LYS A 346 24.91 8.79 -6.67
N SER A 347 25.08 7.48 -6.53
CA SER A 347 24.69 6.72 -5.32
C SER A 347 25.88 6.27 -4.48
N GLU A 348 27.08 6.26 -5.05
CA GLU A 348 28.30 5.73 -4.43
C GLU A 348 29.56 6.47 -4.89
N GLN A 349 30.69 6.17 -4.23
CA GLN A 349 32.02 6.72 -4.55
C GLN A 349 32.04 8.25 -4.51
N PHE A 350 31.42 8.84 -3.48
CA PHE A 350 31.45 10.29 -3.25
C PHE A 350 32.86 10.75 -2.89
N GLY A 351 33.23 11.90 -3.47
CA GLY A 351 34.49 12.59 -3.22
C GLY A 351 34.26 14.06 -2.87
N PRO A 352 35.30 14.80 -2.46
CA PRO A 352 35.17 16.18 -1.99
C PRO A 352 34.45 17.11 -2.96
N ASP A 353 34.71 16.98 -4.26
CA ASP A 353 34.08 17.82 -5.28
C ASP A 353 32.59 17.55 -5.44
N HIS A 354 32.12 16.33 -5.17
CA HIS A 354 30.69 16.02 -5.15
C HIS A 354 30.00 16.70 -3.96
N ILE A 355 30.65 16.74 -2.79
CA ILE A 355 30.12 17.47 -1.63
C ILE A 355 30.04 18.96 -1.94
N LYS A 356 31.08 19.55 -2.55
CA LYS A 356 31.05 20.95 -2.98
C LYS A 356 29.91 21.23 -3.97
N GLN A 357 29.74 20.37 -4.98
CA GLN A 357 28.62 20.46 -5.93
C GLN A 357 27.25 20.39 -5.22
N LEU A 358 27.09 19.55 -4.18
CA LEU A 358 25.84 19.47 -3.42
C LEU A 358 25.53 20.79 -2.73
N LEU A 359 26.52 21.36 -2.04
CA LEU A 359 26.37 22.64 -1.35
C LEU A 359 26.02 23.78 -2.31
N GLU A 360 26.65 23.81 -3.49
CA GLU A 360 26.37 24.82 -4.53
C GLU A 360 24.92 24.81 -5.02
N GLN A 361 24.26 23.64 -5.00
CA GLN A 361 22.88 23.49 -5.44
C GLN A 361 21.83 23.71 -4.34
N GLN A 362 22.28 23.93 -3.10
CA GLN A 362 21.42 24.13 -1.94
C GLN A 362 21.34 25.61 -1.55
N ASN A 363 20.19 26.02 -1.01
CA ASN A 363 20.05 27.31 -0.33
C ASN A 363 20.70 27.28 1.07
N GLU A 364 20.75 28.42 1.76
CA GLU A 364 21.42 28.53 3.08
C GLU A 364 20.81 27.61 4.14
N ASP A 365 19.48 27.56 4.24
CA ASP A 365 18.77 26.69 5.19
C ASP A 365 19.05 25.20 4.90
N GLU A 366 19.00 24.80 3.62
CA GLU A 366 19.29 23.43 3.17
C GLU A 366 20.73 23.04 3.45
N ARG A 367 21.69 23.94 3.21
CA ARG A 367 23.11 23.71 3.55
C ARG A 367 23.28 23.50 5.04
N GLN A 368 22.64 24.34 5.86
CA GLN A 368 22.73 24.21 7.31
C GLN A 368 22.12 22.89 7.80
N LEU A 369 20.97 22.49 7.25
CA LEU A 369 20.33 21.20 7.58
C LEU A 369 21.23 20.01 7.19
N PHE A 370 21.81 20.04 5.99
CA PHE A 370 22.74 19.00 5.55
C PHE A 370 24.01 18.96 6.40
N ALA A 371 24.58 20.13 6.69
CA ALA A 371 25.75 20.28 7.55
C ALA A 371 25.48 19.71 8.96
N ASN A 372 24.33 20.04 9.55
CA ASN A 372 23.88 19.50 10.84
C ASN A 372 23.65 17.98 10.78
N ALA A 373 23.10 17.46 9.69
CA ALA A 373 22.92 16.02 9.53
C ALA A 373 24.25 15.27 9.54
N LEU A 374 25.31 15.83 8.92
CA LEU A 374 26.65 15.24 8.95
C LEU A 374 27.28 15.25 10.35
N ASP A 375 27.09 16.31 11.13
CA ASP A 375 27.55 16.36 12.54
C ASP A 375 26.79 15.34 13.40
N ASN A 376 25.46 15.30 13.27
CA ASN A 376 24.59 14.38 13.99
C ASN A 376 24.92 12.90 13.70
N ILE A 377 25.47 12.58 12.52
CA ILE A 377 25.91 11.22 12.23
C ILE A 377 27.03 10.80 13.17
N ILE A 378 28.01 11.67 13.47
CA ILE A 378 29.10 11.26 14.35
C ILE A 378 28.67 11.26 15.80
N GLU A 379 27.92 12.27 16.24
CA GLU A 379 27.35 12.29 17.59
C GLU A 379 26.46 11.06 17.81
N GLY A 380 25.55 10.79 16.87
CA GLY A 380 24.59 9.68 16.93
C GLY A 380 25.23 8.29 16.82
N VAL A 381 26.37 8.14 16.14
CA VAL A 381 27.10 6.85 16.11
C VAL A 381 27.48 6.37 17.51
N PHE A 382 27.64 7.30 18.46
CA PHE A 382 27.96 7.00 19.86
C PHE A 382 26.76 7.18 20.81
N ASP A 383 25.56 7.44 20.29
CA ASP A 383 24.35 7.50 21.11
C ASP A 383 23.84 6.09 21.46
N VAL A 384 23.54 5.89 22.75
CA VAL A 384 23.09 4.60 23.33
C VAL A 384 21.78 4.08 22.70
N TYR A 385 21.05 4.92 21.98
CA TYR A 385 19.75 4.58 21.36
C TYR A 385 19.86 4.12 19.91
N ILE A 386 21.04 4.22 19.27
CA ILE A 386 21.27 3.67 17.94
C ILE A 386 22.01 2.36 18.15
N GLU A 387 21.29 1.24 18.00
CA GLU A 387 21.86 -0.12 18.07
C GLU A 387 22.90 -0.31 16.95
N ASN A 388 24.14 0.11 17.20
CA ASN A 388 25.29 -0.22 16.38
C ASN A 388 25.92 -1.49 16.96
N GLU A 389 25.27 -2.64 16.76
CA GLU A 389 25.75 -3.96 17.20
C GLU A 389 27.23 -4.20 16.82
N LYS A 390 27.67 -3.61 15.70
CA LYS A 390 29.07 -3.66 15.25
C LYS A 390 30.04 -2.95 16.18
N LEU A 391 29.63 -1.84 16.81
CA LEU A 391 30.49 -1.02 17.68
C LEU A 391 30.54 -1.53 19.12
N GLU A 392 29.46 -2.13 19.62
CA GLU A 392 29.38 -2.67 20.99
C GLU A 392 30.45 -3.73 21.29
N GLY A 393 30.88 -4.48 20.27
CA GLY A 393 31.95 -5.48 20.38
C GLY A 393 33.37 -4.93 20.27
N ILE A 394 33.55 -3.64 19.93
CA ILE A 394 34.87 -3.08 19.65
C ILE A 394 35.23 -1.86 20.51
N ILE A 395 34.27 -1.08 20.98
CA ILE A 395 34.50 0.15 21.75
C ILE A 395 33.58 0.28 22.98
N ASN A 396 34.02 1.03 23.98
CA ASN A 396 33.18 1.58 25.03
C ASN A 396 32.46 2.83 24.50
N ILE A 397 31.20 2.67 24.09
CA ILE A 397 30.38 3.71 23.46
C ILE A 397 30.31 4.99 24.31
N ALA A 398 30.07 4.87 25.62
CA ALA A 398 29.99 6.04 26.51
C ALA A 398 31.31 6.81 26.60
N HIS A 399 32.44 6.09 26.61
CA HIS A 399 33.76 6.73 26.60
C HIS A 399 34.06 7.41 25.26
N ALA A 400 33.71 6.75 24.14
CA ALA A 400 33.85 7.32 22.80
C ALA A 400 33.02 8.61 22.64
N HIS A 401 31.76 8.59 23.10
CA HIS A 401 30.88 9.76 23.10
C HIS A 401 31.49 10.94 23.88
N ASP A 402 32.04 10.71 25.08
CA ASP A 402 32.69 11.75 25.88
C ASP A 402 33.94 12.34 25.18
N ILE A 403 34.79 11.48 24.61
CA ILE A 403 35.97 11.90 23.85
C ILE A 403 35.55 12.80 22.67
N PHE A 404 34.59 12.33 21.86
CA PHE A 404 34.14 13.08 20.69
C PHE A 404 33.46 14.40 21.07
N THR A 405 32.62 14.40 22.10
CA THR A 405 31.95 15.61 22.60
C THR A 405 32.96 16.67 23.04
N ARG A 406 34.03 16.27 23.74
CA ARG A 406 35.10 17.20 24.14
C ARG A 406 35.83 17.76 22.91
N TYR A 407 36.23 16.89 22.00
CA TYR A 407 36.89 17.28 20.75
C TYR A 407 36.04 18.24 19.91
N ALA A 408 34.75 17.93 19.72
CA ALA A 408 33.82 18.78 18.98
C ALA A 408 33.68 20.16 19.64
N ASN A 409 33.57 20.25 20.96
CA ASN A 409 33.46 21.53 21.68
C ASN A 409 34.74 22.38 21.62
N GLU A 410 35.92 21.77 21.56
CA GLU A 410 37.19 22.51 21.41
C GLU A 410 37.33 23.13 20.02
N ILE A 411 36.72 22.51 19.02
CA ILE A 411 36.92 22.85 17.61
C ILE A 411 35.78 23.70 17.04
N LYS A 412 34.54 23.50 17.51
CA LYS A 412 33.34 24.22 17.06
C LYS A 412 33.48 25.76 17.01
N PRO A 413 34.14 26.44 17.99
CA PRO A 413 34.32 27.90 17.92
C PRO A 413 35.13 28.40 16.72
N GLN A 414 35.88 27.52 16.04
CA GLN A 414 36.74 27.86 14.91
C GLN A 414 35.97 27.93 13.57
N TYR A 415 34.74 27.40 13.53
CA TYR A 415 33.92 27.30 12.31
C TYR A 415 32.62 28.05 12.52
N GLN A 416 32.60 29.34 12.14
CA GLN A 416 31.53 30.26 12.53
C GLN A 416 30.21 30.11 11.75
N ASP A 417 30.20 29.46 10.58
CA ASP A 417 29.01 29.43 9.68
C ASP A 417 28.69 28.07 9.02
N LEU A 418 29.58 27.06 9.11
CA LEU A 418 29.37 25.71 8.55
C LEU A 418 29.88 24.68 9.55
N THR A 419 29.26 23.51 9.58
CA THR A 419 29.64 22.48 10.53
C THR A 419 31.06 21.97 10.33
N TYR A 420 31.70 21.57 11.44
CA TYR A 420 33.08 21.10 11.47
C TYR A 420 33.30 19.93 10.49
N MET A 421 32.37 18.98 10.44
CA MET A 421 32.48 17.82 9.57
C MET A 421 32.53 18.20 8.10
N LEU A 422 31.65 19.10 7.68
CA LEU A 422 31.61 19.54 6.30
C LEU A 422 32.93 20.19 5.87
N HIS A 423 33.55 20.99 6.75
CA HIS A 423 34.85 21.59 6.51
C HIS A 423 35.96 20.54 6.34
N LYS A 424 36.08 19.56 7.24
CA LYS A 424 37.11 18.51 7.14
C LYS A 424 36.93 17.62 5.92
N LEU A 425 35.69 17.30 5.56
CA LEU A 425 35.39 16.49 4.39
C LEU A 425 35.64 17.22 3.06
N THR A 426 35.61 18.55 3.05
CA THR A 426 35.82 19.37 1.85
C THR A 426 37.17 20.09 1.80
N ASP A 427 38.02 19.93 2.83
CA ASP A 427 39.30 20.62 2.94
C ASP A 427 40.21 20.37 1.72
N LYS A 428 40.71 21.47 1.16
CA LYS A 428 41.62 21.50 0.01
C LYS A 428 42.97 20.86 0.30
N GLN A 429 43.43 20.91 1.55
CA GLN A 429 44.72 20.31 1.92
C GLN A 429 44.74 18.79 1.79
N ASN A 430 43.57 18.15 1.74
CA ASN A 430 43.41 16.70 1.65
C ASN A 430 42.78 16.27 0.31
N GLU A 431 42.82 17.09 -0.75
CA GLU A 431 42.08 16.86 -2.01
C GLU A 431 42.30 15.47 -2.65
N THR A 432 43.45 14.83 -2.41
CA THR A 432 43.77 13.49 -2.90
C THR A 432 43.26 12.35 -2.01
N ASP A 433 42.84 12.64 -0.77
CA ASP A 433 42.39 11.64 0.17
C ASP A 433 40.95 11.21 -0.13
N ASP A 434 40.72 9.90 -0.14
CA ASP A 434 39.37 9.37 -0.17
C ASP A 434 38.61 9.64 1.14
N MET A 435 37.31 9.34 1.12
CA MET A 435 36.43 9.56 2.27
C MET A 435 36.89 8.78 3.51
N LYS A 436 37.38 7.55 3.34
CA LYS A 436 37.80 6.67 4.45
C LYS A 436 38.99 7.28 5.17
N ILE A 437 40.00 7.75 4.43
CA ILE A 437 41.19 8.40 4.98
C ILE A 437 40.83 9.70 5.72
N ARG A 438 39.93 10.51 5.17
CA ARG A 438 39.49 11.75 5.82
C ARG A 438 38.77 11.50 7.14
N ILE A 439 37.86 10.51 7.17
CA ILE A 439 37.18 10.10 8.39
C ILE A 439 38.20 9.57 9.39
N GLN A 440 39.10 8.68 8.97
CA GLN A 440 40.15 8.14 9.82
C GLN A 440 40.98 9.23 10.50
N LYS A 441 41.42 10.26 9.77
CA LYS A 441 42.12 11.42 10.34
C LYS A 441 41.30 12.12 11.43
N ILE A 442 40.00 12.31 11.22
CA ILE A 442 39.11 12.93 12.22
C ILE A 442 39.02 12.05 13.49
N ILE A 443 38.92 10.73 13.33
CA ILE A 443 38.84 9.77 14.45
C ILE A 443 40.16 9.72 15.24
N GLU A 444 41.29 9.73 14.54
CA GLU A 444 42.63 9.75 15.13
C GLU A 444 42.91 11.09 15.84
N GLU A 445 42.57 12.23 15.21
CA GLU A 445 42.71 13.57 15.81
C GLU A 445 41.84 13.71 17.06
N ALA A 446 40.65 13.10 17.08
CA ALA A 446 39.78 13.07 18.25
C ALA A 446 40.30 12.15 19.36
N GLY A 447 41.24 11.25 19.08
CA GLY A 447 41.75 10.27 20.04
C GLY A 447 40.78 9.13 20.34
N LEU A 448 39.84 8.83 19.43
CA LEU A 448 38.78 7.84 19.66
C LEU A 448 39.29 6.40 19.79
N GLY A 449 40.51 6.09 19.33
CA GLY A 449 41.16 4.80 19.56
C GLY A 449 41.35 4.45 21.04
N SER A 450 41.37 5.43 21.94
CA SER A 450 41.44 5.19 23.38
C SER A 450 40.13 4.62 23.96
N ALA A 451 39.02 4.69 23.21
CA ALA A 451 37.73 4.15 23.62
C ALA A 451 37.58 2.64 23.38
N ARG A 452 38.55 1.97 22.77
CA ARG A 452 38.51 0.52 22.49
C ARG A 452 38.26 -0.32 23.75
N LEU A 453 37.65 -1.49 23.56
CA LEU A 453 37.59 -2.50 24.61
C LEU A 453 38.97 -3.11 24.89
N PRO A 454 39.23 -3.67 26.09
CA PRO A 454 40.56 -4.14 26.48
C PRO A 454 41.19 -5.17 25.53
N ASP A 455 40.37 -6.03 24.92
CA ASP A 455 40.80 -7.13 24.05
C ASP A 455 40.84 -6.75 22.55
N VAL A 456 40.57 -5.48 22.23
CA VAL A 456 40.47 -4.97 20.86
C VAL A 456 41.69 -4.10 20.57
N SER A 457 42.34 -4.30 19.42
CA SER A 457 43.46 -3.45 19.04
C SER A 457 42.99 -2.04 18.71
N GLU A 458 43.85 -1.03 18.89
CA GLU A 458 43.50 0.34 18.54
C GLU A 458 43.17 0.48 17.04
N GLY A 459 43.89 -0.23 16.18
CA GLY A 459 43.62 -0.25 14.74
C GLY A 459 42.24 -0.80 14.40
N ASP A 460 41.85 -1.93 14.99
CA ASP A 460 40.54 -2.55 14.73
C ASP A 460 39.39 -1.66 15.23
N ALA A 461 39.57 -1.01 16.39
CA ALA A 461 38.59 -0.07 16.94
C ALA A 461 38.43 1.16 16.03
N VAL A 462 39.53 1.75 15.58
CA VAL A 462 39.51 2.90 14.65
C VAL A 462 38.87 2.48 13.33
N GLU A 463 39.24 1.33 12.75
CA GLU A 463 38.66 0.86 11.49
C GLU A 463 37.15 0.64 11.61
N GLY A 464 36.66 -0.02 12.67
CA GLY A 464 35.23 -0.23 12.86
C GLY A 464 34.43 1.06 13.07
N ILE A 465 35.00 2.06 13.76
CA ILE A 465 34.40 3.40 13.86
C ILE A 465 34.34 4.06 12.48
N VAL A 466 35.45 4.04 11.74
CA VAL A 466 35.58 4.66 10.42
C VAL A 466 34.56 4.07 9.44
N GLU A 467 34.45 2.73 9.37
CA GLU A 467 33.49 2.06 8.50
C GLU A 467 32.04 2.41 8.83
N THR A 468 31.71 2.50 10.12
CA THR A 468 30.35 2.84 10.58
C THR A 468 30.00 4.28 10.20
N ILE A 469 30.89 5.23 10.48
CA ILE A 469 30.68 6.65 10.13
C ILE A 469 30.66 6.82 8.59
N GLN A 470 31.55 6.16 7.87
CA GLN A 470 31.59 6.21 6.40
C GLN A 470 30.27 5.73 5.80
N LEU A 471 29.71 4.62 6.28
CA LEU A 471 28.44 4.10 5.78
C LEU A 471 27.30 5.10 6.00
N GLN A 472 27.21 5.71 7.19
CA GLN A 472 26.17 6.69 7.49
C GLN A 472 26.35 7.99 6.67
N ILE A 473 27.58 8.48 6.51
CA ILE A 473 27.86 9.63 5.63
C ILE A 473 27.49 9.31 4.18
N GLN A 474 27.81 8.10 3.68
CA GLN A 474 27.44 7.68 2.34
C GLN A 474 25.92 7.63 2.15
N LYS A 475 25.18 7.12 3.12
CA LYS A 475 23.70 7.14 3.11
C LYS A 475 23.15 8.56 3.05
N GLN A 476 23.67 9.47 3.86
CA GLN A 476 23.24 10.87 3.85
C GLN A 476 23.57 11.58 2.53
N LEU A 477 24.78 11.38 2.00
CA LEU A 477 25.18 11.91 0.69
C LEU A 477 24.31 11.37 -0.43
N ARG A 478 23.97 10.08 -0.39
CA ARG A 478 23.06 9.43 -1.33
C ARG A 478 21.66 10.04 -1.25
N ALA A 479 21.12 10.20 -0.05
CA ALA A 479 19.79 10.78 0.17
C ALA A 479 19.71 12.22 -0.35
N GLU A 480 20.71 13.05 -0.04
CA GLU A 480 20.77 14.45 -0.54
C GLU A 480 20.98 14.52 -2.05
N THR A 481 21.86 13.69 -2.61
CA THR A 481 22.08 13.65 -4.06
C THR A 481 20.82 13.25 -4.81
N ASN A 482 20.09 12.26 -4.30
CA ASN A 482 18.79 11.89 -4.85
C ASN A 482 17.78 13.06 -4.74
N ARG A 483 17.69 13.73 -3.58
CA ARG A 483 16.80 14.89 -3.40
C ARG A 483 17.09 15.99 -4.42
N VAL A 484 18.36 16.34 -4.60
CA VAL A 484 18.79 17.34 -5.58
C VAL A 484 18.47 16.90 -7.02
N ALA A 485 18.67 15.62 -7.35
CA ALA A 485 18.31 15.07 -8.66
C ALA A 485 16.78 15.10 -8.91
N VAL A 486 15.96 14.83 -7.89
CA VAL A 486 14.50 14.97 -7.95
C VAL A 486 14.10 16.43 -8.18
N ASN A 487 14.70 17.37 -7.45
CA ASN A 487 14.46 18.81 -7.63
C ASN A 487 14.84 19.27 -9.04
N TYR A 488 15.97 18.80 -9.56
CA TYR A 488 16.38 19.03 -10.94
C TYR A 488 15.33 18.48 -11.92
N ALA A 489 14.89 17.23 -11.74
CA ALA A 489 13.89 16.59 -12.60
C ALA A 489 12.56 17.37 -12.62
N ILE A 490 12.06 17.81 -11.46
CA ILE A 490 10.86 18.66 -11.34
C ILE A 490 11.04 19.97 -12.15
N LYS A 491 12.14 20.69 -11.92
CA LYS A 491 12.43 21.96 -12.60
C LYS A 491 12.61 21.79 -14.10
N SER A 492 13.28 20.72 -14.54
CA SER A 492 13.52 20.43 -15.96
C SER A 492 12.22 20.25 -16.75
N ARG A 493 11.13 19.89 -16.07
CA ARG A 493 9.78 19.75 -16.62
C ARG A 493 8.94 21.04 -16.53
N GLY A 494 9.51 22.13 -16.04
CA GLY A 494 8.84 23.44 -15.92
C GLY A 494 7.96 23.61 -14.69
N PHE A 495 8.08 22.73 -13.69
CA PHE A 495 7.35 22.85 -12.43
C PHE A 495 8.19 23.55 -11.36
N GLU A 496 7.51 24.20 -10.42
CA GLU A 496 8.15 24.74 -9.23
C GLU A 496 8.40 23.63 -8.21
N VAL A 497 9.55 23.69 -7.55
CA VAL A 497 9.86 22.84 -6.38
C VAL A 497 9.37 23.58 -5.15
N GLN A 498 8.53 22.94 -4.35
CA GLN A 498 8.23 23.41 -3.00
C GLN A 498 9.17 22.66 -2.06
N THR A 499 9.86 23.38 -1.19
CA THR A 499 10.62 22.74 -0.11
C THR A 499 9.69 22.52 1.07
N GLY A 500 9.90 21.41 1.79
CA GLY A 500 9.30 21.13 3.10
C GLY A 500 7.88 20.57 3.14
N GLY A 501 7.46 20.24 4.36
CA GLY A 501 6.20 19.57 4.65
C GLY A 501 4.97 20.47 4.46
N TYR A 502 3.78 19.98 4.86
CA TYR A 502 2.49 20.68 4.72
C TYR A 502 2.52 22.17 5.10
N TYR A 503 3.30 22.56 6.11
CA TYR A 503 3.42 23.95 6.58
C TYR A 503 4.18 24.88 5.63
N GLU A 504 4.98 24.34 4.71
CA GLU A 504 5.75 25.12 3.73
C GLU A 504 4.99 25.30 2.41
N TRP A 505 3.89 24.57 2.20
CA TRP A 505 2.90 24.80 1.15
C TRP A 505 2.10 26.10 1.41
N GLY A 506 2.79 27.23 1.28
CA GLY A 506 2.28 28.57 1.55
C GLY A 506 2.35 28.93 3.03
N ARG A 507 3.41 29.64 3.45
CA ARG A 507 3.50 30.26 4.80
C ARG A 507 2.31 31.19 5.12
N ASP A 508 1.54 31.59 4.11
CA ASP A 508 0.33 32.41 4.20
C ASP A 508 -0.99 31.60 4.13
N GLY A 509 -0.93 30.28 3.99
CA GLY A 509 -2.06 29.37 3.86
C GLY A 509 -2.84 29.49 2.54
N GLN A 510 -2.37 30.28 1.57
CA GLN A 510 -3.09 30.47 0.31
C GLN A 510 -3.02 29.23 -0.58
N ASN A 511 -1.85 28.60 -0.69
CA ASN A 511 -1.70 27.38 -1.49
C ASN A 511 -2.53 26.22 -0.93
N ASP A 512 -2.57 26.06 0.40
CA ASP A 512 -3.46 25.11 1.09
C ASP A 512 -4.94 25.34 0.72
N LYS A 513 -5.43 26.59 0.81
CA LYS A 513 -6.81 26.92 0.44
C LYS A 513 -7.11 26.63 -1.02
N LYS A 514 -6.18 26.97 -1.94
CA LYS A 514 -6.33 26.69 -3.37
C LYS A 514 -6.33 25.19 -3.67
N LEU A 515 -5.53 24.40 -2.96
CA LEU A 515 -5.49 22.95 -3.10
C LEU A 515 -6.75 22.29 -2.53
N ARG A 516 -7.24 22.77 -1.37
CA ARG A 516 -8.53 22.37 -0.82
C ARG A 516 -9.68 22.71 -1.76
N GLN A 517 -9.63 23.89 -2.38
CA GLN A 517 -10.58 24.30 -3.40
C GLN A 517 -10.51 23.38 -4.64
N LEU A 518 -9.31 23.02 -5.10
CA LEU A 518 -9.14 22.06 -6.19
C LEU A 518 -9.74 20.69 -5.82
N ALA A 519 -9.48 20.18 -4.61
CA ALA A 519 -10.04 18.93 -4.12
C ALA A 519 -11.58 18.96 -4.14
N ALA A 520 -12.18 20.03 -3.63
CA ALA A 520 -13.63 20.23 -3.64
C ALA A 520 -14.18 20.28 -5.08
N CYS A 521 -13.55 21.04 -5.99
CA CYS A 521 -13.95 21.08 -7.41
C CYS A 521 -13.90 19.69 -8.08
N MET A 522 -12.95 18.84 -7.68
CA MET A 522 -12.81 17.47 -8.18
C MET A 522 -13.76 16.47 -7.47
N GLY A 523 -14.42 16.85 -6.37
CA GLY A 523 -15.19 15.93 -5.53
C GLY A 523 -14.30 14.92 -4.78
N VAL A 524 -13.07 15.31 -4.46
CA VAL A 524 -12.06 14.49 -3.77
C VAL A 524 -11.89 14.97 -2.33
N GLU A 525 -11.59 14.04 -1.42
CA GLU A 525 -11.35 14.38 -0.01
C GLU A 525 -10.03 15.14 0.18
N TYR A 526 -10.05 16.16 1.03
CA TYR A 526 -8.86 16.91 1.46
C TYR A 526 -8.53 16.56 2.92
N ALA A 527 -7.67 15.57 3.13
CA ALA A 527 -7.30 15.07 4.46
C ALA A 527 -5.92 14.40 4.46
N LEU A 528 -5.35 14.17 5.65
CA LEU A 528 -4.22 13.24 5.80
C LEU A 528 -4.72 11.79 5.64
N HIS A 529 -3.93 10.90 5.03
CA HIS A 529 -4.33 9.51 4.82
C HIS A 529 -4.77 8.81 6.11
N SER A 530 -4.05 9.02 7.21
CA SER A 530 -4.35 8.40 8.51
C SER A 530 -5.74 8.74 9.07
N GLY A 531 -6.38 9.82 8.60
CA GLY A 531 -7.73 10.21 8.98
C GLY A 531 -8.84 9.56 8.15
N THR A 532 -8.49 8.96 7.01
CA THR A 532 -9.45 8.44 6.02
C THR A 532 -10.05 7.11 6.44
N ASP A 533 -11.27 6.82 5.97
CA ASP A 533 -11.91 5.53 6.23
C ASP A 533 -11.20 4.37 5.50
N HIS A 534 -10.52 4.68 4.38
CA HIS A 534 -9.62 3.75 3.69
C HIS A 534 -8.47 3.30 4.61
N SER A 535 -7.74 4.24 5.20
CA SER A 535 -6.63 3.91 6.11
C SER A 535 -7.11 3.17 7.36
N LYS A 536 -8.26 3.55 7.92
CA LYS A 536 -8.86 2.84 9.08
C LYS A 536 -9.17 1.39 8.74
N LEU A 537 -9.77 1.13 7.57
CA LEU A 537 -10.05 -0.23 7.11
C LEU A 537 -8.78 -1.05 6.92
N ILE A 538 -7.75 -0.48 6.27
CA ILE A 538 -6.45 -1.15 6.10
C ILE A 538 -5.83 -1.47 7.46
N ASN A 539 -5.72 -0.48 8.36
CA ASN A 539 -5.14 -0.65 9.68
C ASN A 539 -5.88 -1.70 10.50
N TYR A 540 -7.21 -1.76 10.36
CA TYR A 540 -8.04 -2.76 11.01
C TYR A 540 -7.73 -4.16 10.49
N VAL A 541 -7.69 -4.33 9.15
CA VAL A 541 -7.34 -5.60 8.51
C VAL A 541 -5.93 -6.04 8.88
N GLU A 542 -4.96 -5.13 8.87
CA GLU A 542 -3.60 -5.42 9.28
C GLU A 542 -3.53 -5.81 10.75
N SER A 543 -4.31 -5.16 11.63
CA SER A 543 -4.37 -5.50 13.06
C SER A 543 -5.01 -6.87 13.28
N ALA A 544 -6.10 -7.18 12.59
CA ALA A 544 -6.73 -8.51 12.63
C ALA A 544 -5.77 -9.59 12.09
N THR A 545 -5.01 -9.27 11.05
CA THR A 545 -3.98 -10.13 10.47
C THR A 545 -2.79 -10.32 11.43
N LYS A 546 -2.33 -9.24 12.07
CA LYS A 546 -1.25 -9.30 13.07
C LYS A 546 -1.67 -10.11 14.28
N ALA A 547 -2.86 -9.87 14.82
CA ALA A 547 -3.42 -10.66 15.93
C ALA A 547 -3.58 -12.15 15.56
N PHE A 548 -3.78 -12.43 14.27
CA PHE A 548 -3.78 -13.78 13.73
C PHE A 548 -2.36 -14.37 13.68
N THR A 549 -1.32 -13.60 13.32
CA THR A 549 0.07 -14.07 13.18
C THR A 549 0.96 -13.95 14.44
N ASP A 550 0.54 -13.20 15.46
CA ASP A 550 1.39 -12.89 16.61
C ASP A 550 1.51 -14.10 17.54
N ASN A 551 2.69 -14.71 17.54
CA ASN A 551 3.11 -15.82 18.39
C ASN A 551 3.39 -15.35 19.83
N SER A 552 2.54 -14.48 20.41
CA SER A 552 2.73 -13.95 21.76
C SER A 552 2.63 -15.08 22.81
N GLN A 553 3.76 -15.75 23.00
CA GLN A 553 4.30 -16.61 24.07
C GLN A 553 3.42 -17.61 24.84
N ASN A 554 2.12 -17.78 24.57
CA ASN A 554 1.29 -18.74 25.32
C ASN A 554 0.31 -19.58 24.50
N LEU A 555 0.26 -19.41 23.18
CA LEU A 555 -0.64 -20.14 22.30
C LEU A 555 0.14 -20.54 21.05
N GLU A 556 0.14 -21.83 20.72
CA GLU A 556 1.12 -22.41 19.81
C GLU A 556 1.00 -21.98 18.35
N TYR A 557 -0.12 -21.45 17.83
CA TYR A 557 -0.26 -21.11 16.41
C TYR A 557 -1.36 -20.06 16.12
N PRO A 558 -1.33 -19.41 14.95
CA PRO A 558 -2.47 -18.68 14.39
C PRO A 558 -3.74 -19.53 14.44
N HIS A 559 -4.82 -19.00 14.97
CA HIS A 559 -6.09 -19.72 15.06
C HIS A 559 -7.16 -18.99 14.27
N TRP A 560 -7.58 -19.57 13.15
CA TRP A 560 -8.58 -18.97 12.26
C TRP A 560 -9.90 -18.62 12.96
N TYR A 561 -10.30 -19.32 14.01
CA TYR A 561 -11.49 -18.97 14.80
C TYR A 561 -11.38 -17.63 15.55
N ARG A 562 -10.19 -17.03 15.67
CA ARG A 562 -10.01 -15.67 16.23
C ARG A 562 -10.12 -14.57 15.21
N TYR A 563 -10.05 -14.94 13.93
CA TYR A 563 -10.22 -14.01 12.84
C TYR A 563 -11.71 -13.69 12.70
N ASP A 564 -12.16 -12.64 13.39
CA ASP A 564 -13.53 -12.12 13.34
C ASP A 564 -13.51 -10.61 13.04
N PRO A 565 -13.18 -10.23 11.79
CA PRO A 565 -13.08 -8.84 11.41
C PRO A 565 -14.47 -8.19 11.33
N PHE A 566 -14.77 -7.28 12.25
CA PHE A 566 -15.88 -6.35 12.13
C PHE A 566 -15.48 -5.15 11.27
N TYR A 567 -15.87 -5.18 10.00
CA TYR A 567 -15.62 -4.10 9.04
C TYR A 567 -16.57 -2.89 9.17
N GLY A 568 -17.54 -2.97 10.09
CA GLY A 568 -18.87 -2.38 9.94
C GLY A 568 -18.94 -0.89 9.63
N GLU A 569 -18.35 -0.04 10.46
CA GLU A 569 -18.50 1.42 10.29
C GLU A 569 -17.75 1.97 9.07
N GLN A 570 -16.74 1.26 8.57
CA GLN A 570 -15.89 1.73 7.47
C GLN A 570 -16.48 1.38 6.12
N ILE A 571 -17.14 0.22 5.97
CA ILE A 571 -17.70 -0.24 4.68
C ILE A 571 -18.59 0.82 4.02
N PRO A 572 -19.51 1.50 4.73
CA PRO A 572 -20.34 2.53 4.12
C PRO A 572 -19.61 3.77 3.60
N ARG A 573 -18.32 3.93 3.92
CA ARG A 573 -17.59 5.19 3.71
C ARG A 573 -16.33 5.04 2.85
N VAL A 574 -15.92 3.80 2.56
CA VAL A 574 -14.77 3.53 1.69
C VAL A 574 -15.18 3.50 0.22
N ASP A 575 -14.22 3.78 -0.66
CA ASP A 575 -14.44 3.77 -2.09
C ASP A 575 -14.58 2.33 -2.67
N THR A 576 -15.16 2.25 -3.86
CA THR A 576 -15.43 0.98 -4.54
C THR A 576 -14.16 0.17 -4.81
N LYS A 577 -13.03 0.80 -5.14
CA LYS A 577 -11.80 0.06 -5.49
C LYS A 577 -11.21 -0.60 -4.25
N THR A 578 -11.25 0.08 -3.11
CA THR A 578 -10.90 -0.49 -1.80
C THR A 578 -11.82 -1.66 -1.45
N LEU A 579 -13.14 -1.53 -1.67
CA LEU A 579 -14.08 -2.63 -1.45
C LEU A 579 -13.81 -3.81 -2.39
N ARG A 580 -13.48 -3.57 -3.67
CA ARG A 580 -13.09 -4.61 -4.62
C ARG A 580 -11.83 -5.33 -4.15
N ALA A 581 -10.82 -4.60 -3.66
CA ALA A 581 -9.61 -5.19 -3.09
C ALA A 581 -9.92 -6.05 -1.85
N LEU A 582 -10.79 -5.57 -0.96
CA LEU A 582 -11.24 -6.34 0.21
C LEU A 582 -11.93 -7.63 -0.22
N TYR A 583 -12.85 -7.58 -1.17
CA TYR A 583 -13.53 -8.77 -1.68
C TYR A 583 -12.55 -9.74 -2.37
N ALA A 584 -11.69 -9.23 -3.26
CA ALA A 584 -10.72 -10.02 -4.01
C ALA A 584 -9.68 -10.70 -3.11
N SER A 585 -9.34 -10.13 -1.95
CA SER A 585 -8.47 -10.77 -0.95
C SER A 585 -9.07 -12.03 -0.32
N GLY A 586 -10.41 -12.17 -0.31
CA GLY A 586 -11.11 -13.25 0.38
C GLY A 586 -11.14 -13.13 1.90
N LEU A 587 -10.89 -11.93 2.44
CA LEU A 587 -10.90 -11.62 3.87
C LEU A 587 -12.32 -11.54 4.49
N LEU A 588 -13.38 -11.51 3.68
CA LEU A 588 -14.75 -11.58 4.19
C LEU A 588 -15.05 -12.98 4.77
N THR A 589 -15.80 -13.02 5.88
CA THR A 589 -16.20 -14.27 6.57
C THR A 589 -17.66 -14.62 6.26
N SER A 590 -18.09 -15.84 6.58
CA SER A 590 -19.50 -16.30 6.54
C SER A 590 -20.02 -16.71 7.92
N ARG A 591 -19.41 -16.19 8.99
CA ARG A 591 -19.75 -16.57 10.35
C ARG A 591 -20.99 -15.80 10.83
N GLU A 592 -21.85 -16.51 11.56
CA GLU A 592 -22.95 -15.96 12.36
C GLU A 592 -22.82 -16.40 13.81
#